data_AF-A0A7V2EGC9-F1
#
_entry.id   AF-A0A7V2EGC9-F1
#
_cell.length_a   1.000
_cell.length_b   1.000
_cell.length_c   1.000
_cell.angle_alpha   90.00
_cell.angle_beta   90.00
_cell.angle_gamma   90.00
#
_symmetry.space_group_name_H-M   'P 1'
#
loop_
_entity.id
_entity.type
_entity.pdbx_description
1 polymer ?
#
loop_
_entity_poly.entity_id
_entity_poly.type
_entity_poly.pdbx_seq_one_letter_code
_entity_poly.pdbx_strand_id
1 'polypeptide(L)'
;MKTLSVLVFALLFVWNGAVFGNEEEVDINVEGAAKKEGFVEPGVLRSTCAYLWDKYYEKEGIEIDVSTRGEQNEVVVFRCPSCNLEEHFVKPFLESEYEGKTGMDRLIECGFLKAVFKGGKGIEEIVVDVPKVKQNPLRGRCAEAWNEYYKSTNGDMMVYTTGEYQETIVFSCRECSFSEEFINVFLNTRYNGKTGLDRLKMCGFTQAVFKGEKAGREIVRDIP
;
A
#
# COMPACT_ATOMS: atom_id res chain seq x y z
N MET A 1 62.84 -12.07 4.67
CA MET A 1 62.25 -11.33 5.81
C MET A 1 60.73 -11.37 5.71
N LYS A 2 60.09 -11.96 6.74
CA LYS A 2 58.73 -11.72 7.30
C LYS A 2 57.46 -11.74 6.40
N THR A 3 56.77 -12.89 6.42
CA THR A 3 55.40 -13.22 6.91
C THR A 3 54.15 -12.30 6.74
N LEU A 4 53.00 -13.00 6.69
CA LEU A 4 51.56 -12.65 6.89
C LEU A 4 50.78 -12.12 5.66
N SER A 5 49.46 -12.26 5.46
CA SER A 5 48.33 -13.14 5.88
C SER A 5 47.04 -12.51 5.30
N VAL A 6 46.11 -13.31 4.75
CA VAL A 6 44.64 -13.29 5.01
C VAL A 6 43.80 -11.98 4.82
N LEU A 7 42.89 -12.02 3.82
CA LEU A 7 41.45 -11.58 3.79
C LEU A 7 40.97 -10.09 3.81
N VAL A 8 39.80 -9.91 3.13
CA VAL A 8 38.69 -8.92 3.20
C VAL A 8 38.81 -7.55 2.49
N PHE A 9 38.02 -7.32 1.41
CA PHE A 9 36.76 -6.52 1.44
C PHE A 9 36.13 -6.32 0.05
N ALA A 10 34.81 -6.47 0.01
CA ALA A 10 33.90 -6.22 -1.10
C ALA A 10 33.78 -4.73 -1.42
N LEU A 11 33.48 -4.38 -2.68
CA LEU A 11 32.54 -3.32 -3.03
C LEU A 11 32.15 -3.37 -4.52
N LEU A 12 30.84 -3.39 -4.72
CA LEU A 12 30.08 -3.43 -5.96
C LEU A 12 30.22 -2.12 -6.73
N PHE A 13 30.67 -2.17 -7.97
CA PHE A 13 30.29 -1.23 -9.03
C PHE A 13 30.43 -1.95 -10.38
N VAL A 14 29.44 -1.77 -11.24
CA VAL A 14 29.51 -1.66 -12.71
C VAL A 14 28.14 -2.05 -13.26
N TRP A 15 27.39 -1.07 -13.74
CA TRP A 15 26.45 -1.31 -14.82
C TRP A 15 26.48 -0.12 -15.79
N ASN A 16 27.15 -0.38 -16.92
CA ASN A 16 27.35 0.50 -18.06
C ASN A 16 26.38 0.10 -19.18
N GLY A 17 25.85 1.10 -19.90
CA GLY A 17 25.70 1.07 -21.36
C GLY A 17 24.33 0.72 -21.98
N ALA A 18 23.69 1.76 -22.55
CA ALA A 18 22.96 1.89 -23.83
C ALA A 18 22.26 0.64 -24.45
N VAL A 19 21.04 0.71 -25.01
CA VAL A 19 20.70 1.29 -26.34
C VAL A 19 19.16 1.19 -26.48
N PHE A 20 18.45 2.28 -26.81
CA PHE A 20 17.04 2.25 -27.22
C PHE A 20 16.89 3.03 -28.54
N GLY A 21 16.30 2.40 -29.54
CA GLY A 21 15.97 2.99 -30.84
C GLY A 21 14.48 2.83 -31.16
N ASN A 22 13.98 3.84 -31.89
CA ASN A 22 12.72 4.09 -32.65
C ASN A 22 11.80 2.89 -32.97
N GLU A 23 10.51 3.02 -33.30
CA GLU A 23 9.40 4.02 -33.37
C GLU A 23 8.18 3.15 -33.81
N GLU A 24 6.94 3.45 -33.42
CA GLU A 24 5.74 3.51 -34.31
C GLU A 24 4.46 3.77 -33.50
N GLU A 25 3.67 4.76 -33.94
CA GLU A 25 2.44 5.27 -33.33
C GLU A 25 1.19 4.47 -33.75
N VAL A 26 0.27 4.19 -32.82
CA VAL A 26 -1.13 3.84 -33.16
C VAL A 26 -2.11 4.45 -32.15
N ASP A 27 -3.01 5.29 -32.65
CA ASP A 27 -4.10 5.99 -31.93
C ASP A 27 -5.21 5.05 -31.45
N ILE A 28 -5.54 5.06 -30.14
CA ILE A 28 -6.90 4.76 -29.67
C ILE A 28 -7.23 5.56 -28.38
N ASN A 29 -8.39 6.21 -28.41
CA ASN A 29 -8.87 7.21 -27.46
C ASN A 29 -10.01 6.61 -26.60
N VAL A 30 -9.95 6.65 -25.26
CA VAL A 30 -11.14 6.51 -24.39
C VAL A 30 -10.99 7.27 -23.06
N GLU A 31 -12.04 8.01 -22.73
CA GLU A 31 -12.22 8.97 -21.62
C GLU A 31 -12.22 8.34 -20.21
N GLY A 32 -11.61 9.06 -19.26
CA GLY A 32 -11.58 8.74 -17.84
C GLY A 32 -12.72 9.38 -17.05
N ALA A 33 -13.16 8.69 -15.99
CA ALA A 33 -14.06 9.23 -14.98
C ALA A 33 -13.34 9.31 -13.62
N ALA A 34 -13.27 10.52 -13.05
CA ALA A 34 -12.69 10.78 -11.74
C ALA A 34 -13.60 10.23 -10.61
N LYS A 35 -13.03 9.43 -9.69
CA LYS A 35 -13.70 8.96 -8.47
C LYS A 35 -13.75 10.08 -7.41
N LYS A 36 -14.94 10.35 -6.85
CA LYS A 36 -15.17 11.26 -5.71
C LYS A 36 -14.75 10.62 -4.39
N GLU A 37 -14.18 11.43 -3.50
CA GLU A 37 -13.93 11.08 -2.09
C GLU A 37 -15.24 10.74 -1.35
N GLY A 38 -15.21 9.70 -0.52
CA GLY A 38 -16.38 9.13 0.16
C GLY A 38 -16.91 7.83 -0.45
N PHE A 39 -16.34 7.37 -1.57
CA PHE A 39 -16.66 6.06 -2.13
C PHE A 39 -16.08 4.94 -1.25
N VAL A 40 -16.94 4.29 -0.50
CA VAL A 40 -16.64 3.01 0.15
C VAL A 40 -16.82 1.93 -0.91
N GLU A 41 -15.76 1.19 -1.22
CA GLU A 41 -15.78 0.25 -2.34
C GLU A 41 -16.79 -0.88 -2.09
N PRO A 42 -17.67 -1.20 -3.05
CA PRO A 42 -18.47 -2.42 -3.01
C PRO A 42 -17.56 -3.64 -3.12
N GLY A 43 -17.70 -4.63 -2.22
CA GLY A 43 -16.94 -5.88 -2.27
C GLY A 43 -16.04 -6.17 -1.06
N VAL A 44 -16.09 -5.35 -0.01
CA VAL A 44 -15.26 -5.55 1.18
C VAL A 44 -15.81 -6.69 2.06
N LEU A 45 -14.93 -7.61 2.47
CA LEU A 45 -15.24 -8.82 3.25
C LEU A 45 -15.67 -8.55 4.71
N ARG A 46 -16.06 -7.32 5.08
CA ARG A 46 -16.28 -6.87 6.47
C ARG A 46 -17.17 -7.81 7.28
N SER A 47 -18.39 -8.05 6.80
CA SER A 47 -19.36 -8.91 7.49
C SER A 47 -18.85 -10.36 7.59
N THR A 48 -18.19 -10.85 6.54
CA THR A 48 -17.59 -12.19 6.53
C THR A 48 -16.43 -12.29 7.53
N CYS A 49 -15.54 -11.30 7.57
CA CYS A 49 -14.44 -11.26 8.54
C CYS A 49 -14.94 -11.22 9.98
N ALA A 50 -15.89 -10.33 10.27
CA ALA A 50 -16.48 -10.24 11.61
C ALA A 50 -17.13 -11.56 12.02
N TYR A 51 -17.90 -12.20 11.12
CA TYR A 51 -18.50 -13.51 11.36
C TYR A 51 -17.45 -14.60 11.63
N LEU A 52 -16.37 -14.64 10.85
CA LEU A 52 -15.30 -15.63 11.04
C LEU A 52 -14.55 -15.43 12.35
N TRP A 53 -14.30 -14.18 12.75
CA TRP A 53 -13.68 -13.88 14.05
C TRP A 53 -14.61 -14.24 15.21
N ASP A 54 -15.90 -13.91 15.11
CA ASP A 54 -16.92 -14.30 16.10
C ASP A 54 -16.96 -15.82 16.30
N LYS A 55 -17.03 -16.57 15.19
CA LYS A 55 -17.02 -18.04 15.21
C LYS A 55 -15.73 -18.62 15.75
N TYR A 56 -14.59 -17.99 15.48
CA TYR A 56 -13.32 -18.40 16.05
C TYR A 56 -13.31 -18.24 17.57
N TYR A 57 -13.68 -17.07 18.09
CA TYR A 57 -13.71 -16.84 19.54
C TYR A 57 -14.72 -17.74 20.25
N GLU A 58 -15.91 -17.92 19.68
CA GLU A 58 -16.92 -18.87 20.19
C GLU A 58 -16.34 -20.29 20.27
N LYS A 59 -15.70 -20.76 19.19
CA LYS A 59 -15.12 -22.11 19.12
C LYS A 59 -13.99 -22.31 20.13
N GLU A 60 -13.15 -21.31 20.34
CA GLU A 60 -12.03 -21.36 21.28
C GLU A 60 -12.46 -21.08 22.74
N GLY A 61 -13.76 -20.83 22.99
CA GLY A 61 -14.29 -20.54 24.32
C GLY A 61 -13.78 -19.22 24.89
N ILE A 62 -13.38 -18.29 24.02
CA ILE A 62 -12.90 -16.96 24.39
C ILE A 62 -14.12 -16.04 24.47
N GLU A 63 -14.28 -15.32 25.59
CA GLU A 63 -15.43 -14.44 25.85
C GLU A 63 -15.32 -13.12 25.07
N ILE A 64 -15.26 -13.22 23.74
CA ILE A 64 -15.23 -12.10 22.80
C ILE A 64 -16.33 -12.31 21.75
N ASP A 65 -17.29 -11.39 21.70
CA ASP A 65 -18.27 -11.32 20.62
C ASP A 65 -17.83 -10.30 19.57
N VAL A 66 -17.96 -10.64 18.29
CA VAL A 66 -17.58 -9.76 17.18
C VAL A 66 -18.80 -9.43 16.32
N SER A 67 -19.00 -8.14 16.05
CA SER A 67 -20.10 -7.66 15.23
C SER A 67 -19.68 -6.46 14.39
N THR A 68 -20.52 -6.04 13.46
CA THR A 68 -20.30 -4.81 12.68
C THR A 68 -21.36 -3.76 12.97
N ARG A 69 -21.03 -2.48 12.74
CA ARG A 69 -21.99 -1.37 12.74
C ARG A 69 -21.62 -0.34 11.66
N GLY A 70 -22.53 0.59 11.38
CA GLY A 70 -22.40 1.59 10.32
C GLY A 70 -23.25 1.26 9.09
N GLU A 71 -23.37 2.22 8.17
CA GLU A 71 -24.23 2.08 6.98
C GLU A 71 -23.75 0.96 6.05
N GLN A 72 -22.44 0.69 6.05
CA GLN A 72 -21.79 -0.30 5.20
C GLN A 72 -20.93 -1.28 6.00
N ASN A 73 -21.28 -1.50 7.27
CA ASN A 73 -20.53 -2.35 8.20
C ASN A 73 -19.06 -1.92 8.36
N GLU A 74 -18.76 -0.64 8.12
CA GLU A 74 -17.40 -0.08 8.09
C GLU A 74 -16.71 -0.06 9.45
N VAL A 75 -17.44 -0.33 10.53
CA VAL A 75 -16.91 -0.42 11.90
C VAL A 75 -17.07 -1.85 12.41
N VAL A 76 -15.97 -2.48 12.84
CA VAL A 76 -16.01 -3.72 13.61
C VAL A 76 -16.06 -3.42 15.10
N VAL A 77 -16.82 -4.20 15.85
CA VAL A 77 -17.02 -4.07 17.29
C VAL A 77 -16.70 -5.39 17.95
N PHE A 78 -15.65 -5.39 18.76
CA PHE A 78 -15.25 -6.48 19.64
C PHE A 78 -15.76 -6.18 21.06
N ARG A 79 -16.55 -7.10 21.64
CA ARG A 79 -17.06 -6.97 23.01
C ARG A 79 -16.48 -8.08 23.87
N CYS A 80 -15.83 -7.72 24.97
CA CYS A 80 -15.35 -8.66 25.97
C CYS A 80 -15.76 -8.20 27.37
N PRO A 81 -16.85 -8.74 27.94
CA PRO A 81 -17.38 -8.29 29.23
C PRO A 81 -16.41 -8.47 30.40
N SER A 82 -15.46 -9.39 30.31
CA SER A 82 -14.47 -9.70 31.36
C SER A 82 -13.08 -9.10 31.12
N CYS A 83 -12.79 -8.54 29.95
CA CYS A 83 -11.46 -8.03 29.61
C CYS A 83 -11.18 -6.63 30.21
N ASN A 84 -9.91 -6.41 30.58
CA ASN A 84 -9.35 -5.06 30.72
C ASN A 84 -8.99 -4.53 29.32
N LEU A 85 -9.42 -3.31 29.02
CA LEU A 85 -9.56 -2.83 27.64
C LEU A 85 -8.22 -2.61 26.92
N GLU A 86 -7.28 -1.88 27.50
CA GLU A 86 -6.07 -1.52 26.76
C GLU A 86 -5.02 -2.64 26.75
N GLU A 87 -4.63 -3.15 27.92
CA GLU A 87 -3.51 -4.09 28.08
C GLU A 87 -3.85 -5.53 27.71
N HIS A 88 -5.10 -5.97 27.94
CA HIS A 88 -5.48 -7.37 27.76
C HIS A 88 -6.28 -7.62 26.49
N PHE A 89 -6.75 -6.56 25.82
CA PHE A 89 -7.63 -6.71 24.67
C PHE A 89 -7.14 -5.94 23.45
N VAL A 90 -7.04 -4.61 23.53
CA VAL A 90 -6.67 -3.78 22.37
C VAL A 90 -5.25 -4.05 21.91
N LYS A 91 -4.24 -3.89 22.78
CA LYS A 91 -2.83 -4.12 22.39
C LYS A 91 -2.58 -5.56 21.93
N PRO A 92 -3.00 -6.59 22.69
CA PRO A 92 -2.82 -7.98 22.24
C PRO A 92 -3.50 -8.27 20.90
N PHE A 93 -4.71 -7.75 20.65
CA PHE A 93 -5.35 -7.95 19.35
C PHE A 93 -4.56 -7.27 18.22
N LEU A 94 -4.22 -6.00 18.38
CA LEU A 94 -3.58 -5.19 17.33
C LEU A 94 -2.16 -5.67 17.02
N GLU A 95 -1.40 -6.06 18.03
CA GLU A 95 0.03 -6.38 17.91
C GLU A 95 0.31 -7.88 17.72
N SER A 96 -0.60 -8.77 18.12
CA SER A 96 -0.40 -10.21 17.91
C SER A 96 -0.36 -10.57 16.44
N GLU A 97 0.65 -11.36 16.09
CA GLU A 97 0.81 -11.91 14.75
C GLU A 97 0.10 -13.26 14.65
N TYR A 98 -0.75 -13.39 13.62
CA TYR A 98 -1.37 -14.65 13.23
C TYR A 98 -1.15 -14.84 11.72
N GLU A 99 -0.54 -15.97 11.34
CA GLU A 99 -0.21 -16.28 9.94
C GLU A 99 0.58 -15.16 9.23
N GLY A 100 1.51 -14.51 9.93
CA GLY A 100 2.32 -13.42 9.37
C GLY A 100 1.64 -12.06 9.32
N LYS A 101 0.46 -11.91 9.94
CA LYS A 101 -0.34 -10.67 9.91
C LYS A 101 -0.71 -10.21 11.32
N THR A 102 -0.52 -8.92 11.58
CA THR A 102 -0.97 -8.30 12.82
C THR A 102 -2.50 -8.15 12.87
N GLY A 103 -3.07 -7.82 14.03
CA GLY A 103 -4.48 -7.43 14.10
C GLY A 103 -4.81 -6.23 13.20
N MET A 104 -3.91 -5.24 13.13
CA MET A 104 -4.07 -4.11 12.24
C MET A 104 -4.08 -4.53 10.76
N ASP A 105 -3.16 -5.40 10.34
CA ASP A 105 -3.14 -5.91 8.96
C ASP A 105 -4.45 -6.60 8.58
N ARG A 106 -4.97 -7.42 9.49
CA ARG A 106 -6.25 -8.11 9.30
C ARG A 106 -7.42 -7.14 9.20
N LEU A 107 -7.43 -6.06 9.98
CA LEU A 107 -8.44 -4.99 9.89
C LEU A 107 -8.40 -4.28 8.53
N ILE A 108 -7.20 -3.96 8.04
CA ILE A 108 -6.96 -3.32 6.74
C ILE A 108 -7.44 -4.22 5.60
N GLU A 109 -7.06 -5.50 5.61
CA GLU A 109 -7.43 -6.46 4.56
C GLU A 109 -8.94 -6.74 4.53
N CYS A 110 -9.57 -6.77 5.70
CA CYS A 110 -11.03 -6.84 5.82
C CYS A 110 -11.71 -5.49 5.52
N GLY A 111 -10.93 -4.45 5.19
CA GLY A 111 -11.36 -3.12 4.78
C GLY A 111 -12.25 -2.38 5.77
N PHE A 112 -12.08 -2.65 7.07
CA PHE A 112 -12.69 -1.83 8.12
C PHE A 112 -12.06 -0.44 8.14
N LEU A 113 -12.85 0.57 8.51
CA LEU A 113 -12.36 1.94 8.69
C LEU A 113 -12.11 2.25 10.17
N LYS A 114 -12.80 1.55 11.08
CA LYS A 114 -12.62 1.66 12.52
C LYS A 114 -12.78 0.31 13.19
N ALA A 115 -12.03 0.11 14.26
CA ALA A 115 -12.22 -0.98 15.21
C ALA A 115 -12.63 -0.41 16.56
N VAL A 116 -13.64 -1.02 17.16
CA VAL A 116 -14.19 -0.62 18.45
C VAL A 116 -14.02 -1.76 19.42
N PHE A 117 -13.43 -1.47 20.57
CA PHE A 117 -13.24 -2.42 21.65
C PHE A 117 -14.09 -1.98 22.83
N LYS A 118 -14.90 -2.91 23.36
CA LYS A 118 -15.74 -2.69 24.54
C LYS A 118 -15.39 -3.72 25.61
N GLY A 119 -14.98 -3.24 26.78
CA GLY A 119 -14.71 -4.04 27.97
C GLY A 119 -15.91 -4.12 28.92
N GLY A 120 -15.67 -4.67 30.12
CA GLY A 120 -16.67 -4.76 31.19
C GLY A 120 -17.22 -3.44 31.72
N LYS A 121 -18.19 -3.54 32.64
CA LYS A 121 -18.99 -2.40 33.14
C LYS A 121 -18.14 -1.24 33.67
N GLY A 122 -18.36 -0.06 33.10
CA GLY A 122 -17.76 1.21 33.55
C GLY A 122 -16.53 1.64 32.76
N ILE A 123 -16.11 0.87 31.75
CA ILE A 123 -14.93 1.19 30.96
C ILE A 123 -15.34 1.81 29.61
N GLU A 124 -14.66 2.89 29.23
CA GLU A 124 -14.92 3.64 28.00
C GLU A 124 -14.64 2.81 26.74
N GLU A 125 -15.44 3.06 25.71
CA GLU A 125 -15.25 2.48 24.38
C GLU A 125 -13.92 2.97 23.79
N ILE A 126 -13.00 2.05 23.47
CA ILE A 126 -11.77 2.41 22.75
C ILE A 126 -12.05 2.29 21.26
N VAL A 127 -11.87 3.40 20.55
CA VAL A 127 -12.02 3.48 19.10
C VAL A 127 -10.63 3.63 18.49
N VAL A 128 -10.30 2.72 17.57
CA VAL A 128 -9.06 2.72 16.81
C VAL A 128 -9.40 2.98 15.36
N ASP A 129 -8.83 4.03 14.78
CA ASP A 129 -8.95 4.28 13.35
C ASP A 129 -8.06 3.28 12.59
N VAL A 130 -8.64 2.67 11.55
CA VAL A 130 -7.94 1.71 10.69
C VAL A 130 -7.46 2.45 9.46
N PRO A 131 -6.14 2.49 9.20
CA PRO A 131 -5.63 3.15 8.01
C PRO A 131 -6.11 2.40 6.76
N LYS A 132 -6.33 3.11 5.66
CA LYS A 132 -6.75 2.46 4.40
C LYS A 132 -5.69 1.52 3.84
N VAL A 133 -4.43 1.74 4.21
CA VAL A 133 -3.26 1.03 3.69
C VAL A 133 -2.23 0.87 4.79
N LYS A 134 -1.45 -0.22 4.72
CA LYS A 134 -0.33 -0.44 5.66
C LYS A 134 0.76 0.62 5.42
N GLN A 135 1.37 1.12 6.49
CA GLN A 135 2.59 1.91 6.38
C GLN A 135 3.73 1.07 5.79
N ASN A 136 4.45 1.63 4.81
CA ASN A 136 5.63 0.98 4.27
C ASN A 136 6.80 1.99 4.21
N PRO A 137 7.86 1.81 5.03
CA PRO A 137 8.98 2.74 5.08
C PRO A 137 9.84 2.75 3.81
N LEU A 138 9.65 1.79 2.89
CA LEU A 138 10.38 1.74 1.62
C LEU A 138 9.85 2.73 0.58
N ARG A 139 8.58 3.18 0.70
CA ARG A 139 7.93 4.04 -0.30
C ARG A 139 8.75 5.30 -0.60
N GLY A 140 9.13 6.05 0.43
CA GLY A 140 9.96 7.25 0.27
C GLY A 140 11.30 6.97 -0.42
N ARG A 141 12.01 5.92 0.01
CA ARG A 141 13.30 5.53 -0.58
C ARG A 141 13.17 5.10 -2.04
N CYS A 142 12.10 4.37 -2.38
CA CYS A 142 11.84 3.95 -3.75
C CYS A 142 11.54 5.14 -4.66
N ALA A 143 10.72 6.09 -4.20
CA ALA A 143 10.40 7.29 -4.97
C ALA A 143 11.65 8.17 -5.18
N GLU A 144 12.49 8.31 -4.16
CA GLU A 144 13.77 9.02 -4.28
C GLU A 144 14.69 8.38 -5.31
N ALA A 145 14.87 7.05 -5.27
CA ALA A 145 15.68 6.32 -6.25
C ALA A 145 15.17 6.48 -7.69
N TRP A 146 13.86 6.47 -7.89
CA TRP A 146 13.26 6.74 -9.20
C TRP A 146 13.43 8.19 -9.64
N ASN A 147 13.27 9.14 -8.72
CA ASN A 147 13.47 10.55 -9.00
C ASN A 147 14.91 10.83 -9.42
N GLU A 148 15.90 10.23 -8.76
CA GLU A 148 17.31 10.32 -9.14
C GLU A 148 17.58 9.74 -10.52
N TYR A 149 17.04 8.54 -10.80
CA TYR A 149 17.15 7.92 -12.12
C TYR A 149 16.63 8.84 -13.22
N TYR A 150 15.43 9.41 -13.03
CA TYR A 150 14.84 10.28 -14.04
C TYR A 150 15.50 11.65 -14.12
N LYS A 151 15.94 12.26 -13.01
CA LYS A 151 16.78 13.47 -13.08
C LYS A 151 18.04 13.27 -13.95
N SER A 152 18.63 12.07 -13.93
CA SER A 152 19.83 11.76 -14.70
C SER A 152 19.57 11.41 -16.18
N THR A 153 18.34 10.98 -16.53
CA THR A 153 18.01 10.45 -17.86
C THR A 153 16.99 11.30 -18.62
N ASN A 154 16.15 12.04 -17.91
CA ASN A 154 15.10 12.92 -18.41
C ASN A 154 14.84 14.04 -17.39
N GLY A 155 15.51 15.18 -17.57
CA GLY A 155 15.47 16.30 -16.63
C GLY A 155 14.09 16.94 -16.42
N ASP A 156 13.10 16.63 -17.26
CA ASP A 156 11.75 17.17 -17.17
C ASP A 156 10.79 16.30 -16.35
N MET A 157 11.23 15.10 -15.93
CA MET A 157 10.43 14.19 -15.12
C MET A 157 10.88 14.19 -13.65
N MET A 158 9.89 14.28 -12.77
CA MET A 158 10.05 14.23 -11.32
C MET A 158 9.21 13.09 -10.75
N VAL A 159 9.75 12.42 -9.73
CA VAL A 159 9.05 11.36 -9.02
C VAL A 159 8.96 11.72 -7.54
N TYR A 160 7.77 11.57 -6.95
CA TYR A 160 7.52 11.84 -5.53
C TYR A 160 6.35 11.01 -5.02
N THR A 161 6.06 11.08 -3.71
CA THR A 161 4.95 10.36 -3.10
C THR A 161 3.87 11.30 -2.57
N THR A 162 2.64 10.81 -2.49
CA THR A 162 1.47 11.48 -1.90
C THR A 162 0.63 10.48 -1.09
N GLY A 163 -0.32 10.98 -0.30
CA GLY A 163 -1.12 10.19 0.64
C GLY A 163 -0.57 10.24 2.06
N GLU A 164 -1.41 9.94 3.05
CA GLU A 164 -1.07 9.99 4.49
C GLU A 164 0.11 9.07 4.82
N TYR A 165 0.20 7.94 4.14
CA TYR A 165 1.25 6.94 4.30
C TYR A 165 2.14 6.82 3.06
N GLN A 166 2.18 7.87 2.23
CA GLN A 166 2.96 7.93 0.99
C GLN A 166 2.64 6.80 0.00
N GLU A 167 1.43 6.24 0.08
CA GLU A 167 0.99 5.04 -0.63
C GLU A 167 0.82 5.23 -2.14
N THR A 168 0.76 6.50 -2.57
CA THR A 168 0.65 6.87 -3.97
C THR A 168 1.98 7.41 -4.48
N ILE A 169 2.55 6.79 -5.51
CA ILE A 169 3.70 7.35 -6.23
C ILE A 169 3.23 8.20 -7.40
N VAL A 170 3.85 9.36 -7.60
CA VAL A 170 3.51 10.29 -8.66
C VAL A 170 4.71 10.49 -9.56
N PHE A 171 4.51 10.27 -10.85
CA PHE A 171 5.41 10.66 -11.92
C PHE A 171 4.84 11.93 -12.55
N SER A 172 5.51 13.06 -12.33
CA SER A 172 5.14 14.33 -12.93
C SER A 172 6.12 14.68 -14.04
N CYS A 173 5.62 15.12 -15.17
CA CYS A 173 6.44 15.60 -16.27
C CYS A 173 5.99 16.99 -16.71
N ARG A 174 6.93 17.93 -16.78
CA ARG A 174 6.63 19.32 -17.14
C ARG A 174 6.29 19.48 -18.62
N GLU A 175 7.12 18.87 -19.45
CA GLU A 175 7.14 19.10 -20.90
C GLU A 175 6.64 17.87 -21.70
N CYS A 176 6.17 16.82 -21.01
CA CYS A 176 5.66 15.62 -21.68
C CYS A 176 4.23 15.24 -21.25
N SER A 177 3.52 14.62 -22.19
CA SER A 177 2.22 14.00 -21.98
C SER A 177 2.40 12.50 -21.78
N PHE A 178 1.98 11.98 -20.63
CA PHE A 178 1.91 10.53 -20.46
C PHE A 178 0.76 9.97 -21.30
N SER A 179 1.08 9.05 -22.20
CA SER A 179 0.08 8.25 -22.90
C SER A 179 -0.19 6.95 -22.14
N GLU A 180 -1.37 6.39 -22.37
CA GLU A 180 -1.73 5.06 -21.88
C GLU A 180 -0.75 3.98 -22.32
N GLU A 181 -0.29 4.07 -23.57
CA GLU A 181 0.69 3.16 -24.13
C GLU A 181 2.04 3.21 -23.39
N PHE A 182 2.56 4.41 -23.13
CA PHE A 182 3.78 4.57 -22.35
C PHE A 182 3.64 3.96 -20.95
N ILE A 183 2.52 4.23 -20.27
CA ILE A 183 2.27 3.71 -18.93
C ILE A 183 2.18 2.19 -18.97
N ASN A 184 1.50 1.61 -19.96
CA ASN A 184 1.42 0.16 -20.12
C ASN A 184 2.77 -0.48 -20.40
N VAL A 185 3.61 0.13 -21.23
CA VAL A 185 4.99 -0.33 -21.47
C VAL A 185 5.79 -0.26 -20.18
N PHE A 186 5.75 0.86 -19.47
CA PHE A 186 6.44 1.03 -18.20
C PHE A 186 6.01 -0.03 -17.17
N LEU A 187 4.70 -0.23 -16.99
CA LEU A 187 4.15 -1.12 -15.99
C LEU A 187 4.42 -2.59 -16.31
N ASN A 188 4.40 -2.99 -17.59
CA ASN A 188 4.42 -4.41 -17.97
C ASN A 188 5.75 -4.91 -18.55
N THR A 189 6.65 -4.01 -18.98
CA THR A 189 7.93 -4.44 -19.55
C THR A 189 8.87 -4.92 -18.45
N ARG A 190 9.43 -6.12 -18.64
CA ARG A 190 10.39 -6.70 -17.70
C ARG A 190 11.75 -6.06 -17.84
N TYR A 191 12.29 -5.64 -16.70
CA TYR A 191 13.67 -5.21 -16.55
C TYR A 191 14.28 -5.96 -15.37
N ASN A 192 15.41 -6.65 -15.58
CA ASN A 192 16.01 -7.55 -14.59
C ASN A 192 15.02 -8.56 -14.01
N GLY A 193 14.19 -9.12 -14.89
CA GLY A 193 13.19 -10.11 -14.52
C GLY A 193 11.95 -9.58 -13.80
N LYS A 194 11.83 -8.26 -13.57
CA LYS A 194 10.69 -7.63 -12.88
C LYS A 194 10.06 -6.53 -13.73
N THR A 195 8.75 -6.47 -13.75
CA THR A 195 8.00 -5.41 -14.45
C THR A 195 8.03 -4.10 -13.65
N GLY A 196 7.56 -2.99 -14.24
CA GLY A 196 7.29 -1.76 -13.47
C GLY A 196 6.31 -2.01 -12.34
N LEU A 197 5.24 -2.77 -12.61
CA LEU A 197 4.24 -3.14 -11.62
C LEU A 197 4.84 -3.97 -10.47
N ASP A 198 5.70 -4.94 -10.77
CA ASP A 198 6.36 -5.74 -9.72
C ASP A 198 7.23 -4.87 -8.81
N ARG A 199 7.95 -3.90 -9.39
CA ARG A 199 8.80 -2.97 -8.64
C ARG A 199 7.95 -2.04 -7.76
N LEU A 200 6.83 -1.55 -8.27
CA LEU A 200 5.86 -0.76 -7.51
C LEU A 200 5.29 -1.53 -6.30
N LYS A 201 4.86 -2.78 -6.53
CA LYS A 201 4.35 -3.69 -5.50
C LYS A 201 5.39 -3.95 -4.41
N MET A 202 6.63 -4.22 -4.81
CA MET A 202 7.72 -4.45 -3.86
C MET A 202 8.03 -3.22 -2.99
N CYS A 203 7.86 -2.03 -3.54
CA CYS A 203 7.98 -0.77 -2.80
C CYS A 203 6.75 -0.47 -1.92
N GLY A 204 5.70 -1.30 -2.01
CA GLY A 204 4.48 -1.21 -1.22
C GLY A 204 3.55 -0.08 -1.64
N PHE A 205 3.68 0.46 -2.85
CA PHE A 205 2.71 1.44 -3.36
C PHE A 205 1.38 0.75 -3.68
N THR A 206 0.28 1.45 -3.44
CA THR A 206 -1.08 0.99 -3.76
C THR A 206 -1.66 1.73 -4.95
N GLN A 207 -1.05 2.86 -5.33
CA GLN A 207 -1.44 3.62 -6.50
C GLN A 207 -0.24 4.28 -7.18
N ALA A 208 -0.28 4.39 -8.50
CA ALA A 208 0.63 5.18 -9.30
C ALA A 208 -0.16 6.23 -10.09
N VAL A 209 0.33 7.47 -10.10
CA VAL A 209 -0.25 8.60 -10.83
C VAL A 209 0.77 9.09 -11.84
N PHE A 210 0.35 9.26 -13.08
CA PHE A 210 1.15 9.81 -14.16
C PHE A 210 0.53 11.12 -14.61
N LYS A 211 1.26 12.22 -14.40
CA LYS A 211 0.77 13.60 -14.56
C LYS A 211 1.62 14.38 -15.57
N GLY A 212 1.01 14.77 -16.69
CA GLY A 212 1.61 15.77 -17.59
C GLY A 212 1.15 17.17 -17.20
N GLU A 213 2.06 18.05 -16.77
CA GLU A 213 1.69 19.38 -16.24
C GLU A 213 1.02 20.27 -17.29
N LYS A 214 1.40 20.15 -18.57
CA LYS A 214 0.78 20.89 -19.68
C LYS A 214 -0.53 20.28 -20.20
N ALA A 215 -0.68 18.96 -20.09
CA ALA A 215 -1.85 18.26 -20.61
C ALA A 215 -3.07 18.36 -19.67
N GLY A 216 -2.85 18.70 -18.39
CA GLY A 216 -3.91 18.81 -17.38
C GLY A 216 -4.64 17.50 -17.07
N ARG A 217 -4.15 16.36 -17.60
CA ARG A 217 -4.71 15.02 -17.40
C ARG A 217 -3.77 14.20 -16.52
N GLU A 218 -4.37 13.51 -15.56
CA GLU A 218 -3.72 12.55 -14.68
C GLU A 218 -4.25 11.16 -15.01
N ILE A 219 -3.33 10.21 -15.22
CA ILE A 219 -3.66 8.80 -15.38
C ILE A 219 -3.36 8.11 -14.08
N VAL A 220 -4.40 7.54 -13.46
CA VAL A 220 -4.31 6.86 -12.16
C VAL A 220 -4.36 5.35 -12.38
N ARG A 221 -3.47 4.61 -11.71
CA ARG A 221 -3.36 3.16 -11.77
C ARG A 221 -3.30 2.57 -10.38
N ASP A 222 -4.26 1.73 -10.06
CA ASP A 222 -4.23 0.95 -8.81
C ASP A 222 -3.19 -0.16 -8.93
N ILE A 223 -2.44 -0.37 -7.85
CA ILE A 223 -1.41 -1.39 -7.76
C ILE A 223 -1.97 -2.51 -6.87
N PRO A 224 -2.23 -3.71 -7.45
CA PRO A 224 -2.81 -4.82 -6.71
C PRO A 224 -1.81 -5.54 -5.82
#